data_AF-A0A800J7K1-F1
#
_entry.id   AF-A0A800J7K1-F1
#
_cell.length_a   1.000
_cell.length_b   1.000
_cell.length_c   1.000
_cell.angle_alpha   90.00
_cell.angle_beta   90.00
_cell.angle_gamma   90.00
#
_symmetry.space_group_name_H-M   'P 1'
#
loop_
_entity.id
_entity.type
_entity.pdbx_description
1 polymer ?
#
loop_
_entity_poly.entity_id
_entity_poly.type
_entity_poly.pdbx_seq_one_letter_code
_entity_poly.pdbx_strand_id
1 'polypeptide(L)'
;MALAAMLETGETLTRHSVQDGLTGNLCRCTGYEQIIDAGLSLNQKVIPKASKCYDAKAILADFMEHVVQSVYCKYENKWNGVGQQVQFFVPANLEEALEFKEKNKHVTVVAGGTDISVQMNKERLEPNCLMSLTHLNGLEILEIENKTVTVGAKVTWTELGEFCQEQLPELAEIISIFASRQIKNAATLAGNIANASPIADSLPFLHVIDAEMELTASHGTRWVNINRFYHGY
;
A
#
# COMPACT_ATOMS: atom_id res chain seq x y z
N MET A 1 -19.07 1.52 -3.69
CA MET A 1 -18.22 0.31 -3.82
C MET A 1 -17.78 -0.27 -2.49
N ALA A 2 -17.54 0.51 -1.43
CA ALA A 2 -17.11 0.00 -0.11
C ALA A 2 -17.98 -1.17 0.42
N LEU A 3 -19.30 -0.97 0.50
CA LEU A 3 -20.22 -2.05 0.94
C LEU A 3 -20.17 -3.29 0.03
N ALA A 4 -19.97 -3.12 -1.28
CA ALA A 4 -19.83 -4.25 -2.19
C ALA A 4 -18.54 -5.04 -1.93
N ALA A 5 -17.43 -4.35 -1.60
CA ALA A 5 -16.18 -5.01 -1.19
C ALA A 5 -16.37 -5.80 0.12
N MET A 6 -17.11 -5.26 1.10
CA MET A 6 -17.44 -5.97 2.33
C MET A 6 -18.28 -7.24 2.09
N LEU A 7 -19.22 -7.19 1.13
CA LEU A 7 -19.96 -8.38 0.71
C LEU A 7 -19.04 -9.41 0.01
N GLU A 8 -18.07 -8.93 -0.75
CA GLU A 8 -17.10 -9.78 -1.46
C GLU A 8 -16.21 -10.55 -0.48
N THR A 9 -15.73 -9.89 0.58
CA THR A 9 -14.92 -10.51 1.64
C THR A 9 -15.74 -11.35 2.62
N GLY A 10 -17.07 -11.24 2.61
CA GLY A 10 -17.95 -11.95 3.55
C GLY A 10 -17.89 -11.39 4.98
N GLU A 11 -17.49 -10.13 5.11
CA GLU A 11 -17.37 -9.45 6.39
C GLU A 11 -18.75 -9.31 7.07
N THR A 12 -18.83 -9.56 8.38
CA THR A 12 -20.10 -9.40 9.11
C THR A 12 -20.50 -7.93 9.15
N LEU A 13 -21.69 -7.59 8.65
CA LEU A 13 -22.19 -6.21 8.57
C LEU A 13 -22.86 -5.77 9.87
N THR A 14 -22.03 -5.39 10.84
CA THR A 14 -22.44 -4.70 12.06
C THR A 14 -22.40 -3.20 11.82
N ARG A 15 -23.00 -2.39 12.73
CA ARG A 15 -22.93 -0.92 12.59
C ARG A 15 -21.48 -0.43 12.60
N HIS A 16 -20.65 -1.01 13.47
CA HIS A 16 -19.23 -0.66 13.56
C HIS A 16 -18.48 -0.99 12.26
N SER A 17 -18.59 -2.22 11.75
CA SER A 17 -17.87 -2.61 10.52
C SER A 17 -18.35 -1.84 9.30
N VAL A 18 -19.64 -1.52 9.20
CA VAL A 18 -20.18 -0.64 8.14
C VAL A 18 -19.60 0.76 8.25
N GLN A 19 -19.52 1.34 9.45
CA GLN A 19 -18.91 2.66 9.65
C GLN A 19 -17.43 2.66 9.29
N ASP A 20 -16.67 1.68 9.76
CA ASP A 20 -15.24 1.52 9.44
C ASP A 20 -15.02 1.33 7.93
N GLY A 21 -15.83 0.47 7.30
CA GLY A 21 -15.90 0.27 5.85
C GLY A 21 -16.12 1.56 5.05
N LEU A 22 -16.79 2.55 5.65
CA LEU A 22 -17.17 3.80 5.02
C LEU A 22 -16.23 4.97 5.30
N THR A 23 -15.22 4.84 6.17
CA THR A 23 -14.29 5.92 6.59
C THR A 23 -13.68 6.76 5.46
N GLY A 24 -13.49 6.19 4.26
CA GLY A 24 -12.99 6.90 3.07
C GLY A 24 -14.03 7.45 2.10
N ASN A 25 -15.32 7.44 2.46
CA ASN A 25 -16.42 7.79 1.55
C ASN A 25 -17.13 9.03 2.10
N LEU A 26 -16.91 10.18 1.47
CA LEU A 26 -17.53 11.43 1.91
C LEU A 26 -18.87 11.65 1.22
N CYS A 27 -19.91 11.88 2.01
CA CYS A 27 -21.22 12.32 1.53
C CYS A 27 -21.63 13.61 2.23
N ARG A 28 -21.90 14.66 1.44
CA ARG A 28 -22.27 15.98 1.98
C ARG A 28 -23.76 16.12 2.29
N CYS A 29 -24.61 15.22 1.78
CA CYS A 29 -26.06 15.43 1.74
C CYS A 29 -26.86 14.59 2.74
N THR A 30 -26.50 13.32 2.95
CA THR A 30 -27.38 12.35 3.64
C THR A 30 -27.23 12.32 5.15
N GLY A 31 -26.19 12.93 5.70
CA GLY A 31 -25.83 12.77 7.12
C GLY A 31 -25.43 11.34 7.49
N TYR A 32 -25.10 10.49 6.51
CA TYR A 32 -24.64 9.09 6.64
C TYR A 32 -25.62 8.07 7.20
N GLU A 33 -26.58 8.43 8.04
CA GLU A 33 -27.45 7.46 8.73
C GLU A 33 -28.18 6.53 7.76
N GLN A 34 -28.78 7.06 6.70
CA GLN A 34 -29.46 6.26 5.68
C GLN A 34 -28.51 5.33 4.90
N ILE A 35 -27.25 5.69 4.75
CA ILE A 35 -26.24 4.86 4.07
C ILE A 35 -25.84 3.70 4.98
N ILE A 36 -25.69 3.96 6.27
CA ILE A 36 -25.39 2.95 7.29
C ILE A 36 -26.56 1.97 7.39
N ASP A 37 -27.79 2.47 7.51
CA ASP A 37 -28.99 1.63 7.55
C ASP A 37 -29.14 0.77 6.29
N ALA A 38 -28.84 1.33 5.12
CA ALA A 38 -28.81 0.56 3.88
C ALA A 38 -27.77 -0.59 3.96
N GLY A 39 -26.56 -0.31 4.45
CA GLY A 39 -25.53 -1.33 4.67
C GLY A 39 -25.98 -2.43 5.63
N LEU A 40 -26.63 -2.07 6.74
CA LEU A 40 -27.16 -3.01 7.72
C LEU A 40 -28.31 -3.88 7.18
N SER A 41 -29.05 -3.37 6.19
CA SER A 41 -30.14 -4.11 5.55
C SER A 41 -29.68 -5.14 4.51
N LEU A 42 -28.40 -5.14 4.14
CA LEU A 42 -27.86 -6.04 3.11
C LEU A 42 -27.84 -7.49 3.60
N ASN A 43 -28.37 -8.40 2.77
CA ASN A 43 -28.33 -9.83 3.02
C ASN A 43 -27.31 -10.52 2.10
N GLN A 44 -26.16 -10.89 2.66
CA GLN A 44 -25.07 -11.58 1.96
C GLN A 44 -25.46 -12.93 1.33
N LYS A 45 -26.52 -13.58 1.81
CA LYS A 45 -27.00 -14.85 1.23
C LYS A 45 -27.74 -14.65 -0.09
N VAL A 46 -28.31 -13.47 -0.29
CA VAL A 46 -29.16 -13.16 -1.45
C VAL A 46 -28.39 -12.39 -2.50
N ILE A 47 -27.49 -11.49 -2.08
CA ILE A 47 -26.73 -10.66 -3.01
C ILE A 47 -25.53 -11.47 -3.54
N PRO A 48 -25.42 -11.70 -4.85
CA PRO A 48 -24.26 -12.39 -5.41
C PRO A 48 -23.00 -11.53 -5.25
N LYS A 49 -21.88 -12.19 -4.94
CA LYS A 49 -20.55 -11.57 -4.97
C LYS A 49 -20.24 -11.03 -6.36
N ALA A 50 -19.58 -9.88 -6.43
CA ALA A 50 -19.18 -9.26 -7.71
C ALA A 50 -18.19 -10.15 -8.48
N SER A 51 -17.37 -10.93 -7.76
CA SER A 51 -16.49 -11.93 -8.38
C SER A 51 -17.22 -12.99 -9.19
N LYS A 52 -18.53 -13.24 -8.96
CA LYS A 52 -19.32 -14.17 -9.78
C LYS A 52 -19.64 -13.62 -11.17
N CYS A 53 -19.48 -12.31 -11.39
CA CYS A 53 -19.72 -11.69 -12.69
C CYS A 53 -18.54 -11.88 -13.66
N TYR A 54 -17.41 -12.42 -13.19
CA TYR A 54 -16.18 -12.55 -13.96
C TYR A 54 -15.52 -13.91 -13.66
N ASP A 55 -14.71 -14.43 -14.59
CA ASP A 55 -13.90 -15.62 -14.33
C ASP A 55 -12.63 -15.23 -13.58
N ALA A 56 -12.75 -15.01 -12.27
CA ALA A 56 -11.63 -14.63 -11.42
C ALA A 56 -10.47 -15.65 -11.50
N LYS A 57 -10.78 -16.95 -11.66
CA LYS A 57 -9.75 -17.99 -11.71
C LYS A 57 -8.93 -17.89 -12.99
N ALA A 58 -9.58 -17.73 -14.15
CA ALA A 58 -8.88 -17.55 -15.42
C ALA A 58 -8.06 -16.26 -15.44
N ILE A 59 -8.62 -15.15 -14.94
CA ILE A 59 -7.94 -13.86 -14.85
C ILE A 59 -6.70 -13.93 -13.95
N LEU A 60 -6.81 -14.55 -12.78
CA LEU A 60 -5.68 -14.71 -11.87
C LEU A 60 -4.60 -15.62 -12.45
N ALA A 61 -4.99 -16.71 -13.13
CA ALA A 61 -4.04 -17.60 -13.79
C ALA A 61 -3.24 -16.86 -14.88
N ASP A 62 -3.93 -16.07 -15.71
CA ASP A 62 -3.32 -15.21 -16.74
C ASP A 62 -2.35 -14.20 -16.11
N PHE A 63 -2.76 -13.50 -15.04
CA PHE A 63 -1.86 -12.60 -14.33
C PHE A 63 -0.63 -13.31 -13.77
N MET A 64 -0.80 -14.47 -13.12
CA MET A 64 0.32 -15.22 -12.55
C MET A 64 1.31 -15.70 -13.62
N GLU A 65 0.83 -16.03 -14.83
CA GLU A 65 1.69 -16.40 -15.96
C GLU A 65 2.54 -15.21 -16.45
N HIS A 66 2.02 -13.99 -16.37
CA HIS A 66 2.70 -12.80 -16.90
C HIS A 66 3.50 -11.99 -15.85
N VAL A 67 3.19 -12.10 -14.56
CA VAL A 67 3.88 -11.36 -13.49
C VAL A 67 5.36 -11.76 -13.33
N VAL A 68 5.76 -12.93 -13.87
CA VAL A 68 7.17 -13.37 -13.87
C VAL A 68 8.05 -12.62 -14.88
N GLN A 69 7.47 -11.80 -15.76
CA GLN A 69 8.20 -11.03 -16.76
C GLN A 69 8.35 -9.58 -16.32
N SER A 70 9.51 -9.00 -16.60
CA SER A 70 9.72 -7.58 -16.38
C SER A 70 9.10 -6.75 -17.48
N VAL A 71 8.57 -5.59 -17.11
CA VAL A 71 7.93 -4.65 -18.04
C VAL A 71 8.74 -3.38 -18.06
N TYR A 72 9.23 -2.99 -19.23
CA TYR A 72 9.93 -1.73 -19.42
C TYR A 72 9.24 -0.92 -20.52
N CYS A 73 8.83 0.30 -20.18
CA CYS A 73 8.20 1.22 -21.11
C CYS A 73 8.98 2.53 -21.13
N LYS A 74 9.22 3.05 -22.34
CA LYS A 74 9.73 4.40 -22.55
C LYS A 74 8.79 5.13 -23.50
N TYR A 75 8.30 6.29 -23.06
CA TYR A 75 7.32 7.06 -23.80
C TYR A 75 7.49 8.55 -23.53
N GLU A 76 6.96 9.38 -24.43
CA GLU A 76 6.86 10.82 -24.20
C GLU A 76 5.53 11.13 -23.51
N ASN A 77 5.56 11.92 -22.45
CA ASN A 77 4.38 12.35 -21.73
C ASN A 77 4.39 13.86 -21.48
N LYS A 78 3.19 14.43 -21.39
CA LYS A 78 2.96 15.84 -21.08
C LYS A 78 1.81 15.94 -20.09
N TRP A 79 2.12 16.25 -18.82
CA TRP A 79 1.13 16.42 -17.77
C TRP A 79 0.85 17.91 -17.48
N ASN A 80 1.80 18.69 -16.94
CA ASN A 80 1.60 20.14 -16.67
C ASN A 80 2.35 21.10 -17.62
N GLY A 81 2.90 20.65 -18.76
CA GLY A 81 3.55 21.60 -19.67
C GLY A 81 4.51 21.01 -20.69
N VAL A 82 5.80 21.00 -20.37
CA VAL A 82 6.86 20.57 -21.29
C VAL A 82 6.81 19.04 -21.41
N GLY A 83 6.87 18.55 -22.66
CA GLY A 83 6.94 17.10 -22.90
C GLY A 83 8.25 16.54 -22.35
N GLN A 84 8.18 15.40 -21.68
CA GLN A 84 9.36 14.71 -21.18
C GLN A 84 9.33 13.23 -21.50
N GLN A 85 10.52 12.66 -21.63
CA GLN A 85 10.71 11.22 -21.78
C GLN A 85 10.56 10.57 -20.41
N VAL A 86 9.57 9.69 -20.28
CA VAL A 86 9.29 8.91 -19.08
C VAL A 86 9.76 7.48 -19.28
N GLN A 87 10.45 6.95 -18.28
CA GLN A 87 10.79 5.53 -18.14
C GLN A 87 9.95 4.94 -17.02
N PHE A 88 9.27 3.83 -17.31
CA PHE A 88 8.50 3.07 -16.34
C PHE A 88 8.98 1.63 -16.37
N PHE A 89 9.39 1.11 -15.20
CA PHE A 89 9.91 -0.23 -15.06
C PHE A 89 9.14 -1.02 -14.01
N VAL A 90 8.84 -2.28 -14.30
CA VAL A 90 8.31 -3.25 -13.35
C VAL A 90 9.26 -4.45 -13.38
N PRO A 91 10.22 -4.55 -12.45
CA PRO A 91 11.16 -5.67 -12.38
C PRO A 91 10.45 -6.97 -12.04
N ALA A 92 10.93 -8.09 -12.57
CA ALA A 92 10.42 -9.42 -12.22
C ALA A 92 10.98 -9.94 -10.90
N ASN A 93 12.14 -9.43 -10.47
CA ASN A 93 12.85 -9.89 -9.27
C ASN A 93 13.68 -8.75 -8.65
N LEU A 94 14.15 -8.98 -7.43
CA LEU A 94 14.89 -7.98 -6.66
C LEU A 94 16.21 -7.57 -7.31
N GLU A 95 16.91 -8.48 -7.97
CA GLU A 95 18.19 -8.21 -8.64
C GLU A 95 18.01 -7.15 -9.75
N GLU A 96 17.01 -7.34 -10.63
CA GLU A 96 16.67 -6.35 -11.66
C GLU A 96 16.28 -4.99 -11.06
N ALA A 97 15.54 -4.99 -9.96
CA ALA A 97 15.14 -3.76 -9.28
C ALA A 97 16.36 -2.97 -8.77
N LEU A 98 17.31 -3.67 -8.16
CA LEU A 98 18.54 -3.09 -7.62
C LEU A 98 19.46 -2.58 -8.75
N GLU A 99 19.62 -3.35 -9.82
CA GLU A 99 20.36 -2.90 -11.01
C GLU A 99 19.75 -1.65 -11.63
N PHE A 100 18.43 -1.61 -11.76
CA PHE A 100 17.72 -0.46 -12.30
C PHE A 100 17.88 0.77 -11.41
N LYS A 101 17.80 0.60 -10.08
CA LYS A 101 18.02 1.66 -9.10
C LYS A 101 19.46 2.20 -9.14
N GLU A 102 20.46 1.33 -9.33
CA GLU A 102 21.86 1.73 -9.43
C GLU A 102 22.12 2.56 -10.71
N LYS A 103 21.56 2.13 -11.84
CA LYS A 103 21.64 2.85 -13.13
C LYS A 103 20.85 4.16 -13.11
N ASN A 104 19.77 4.25 -12.32
CA ASN A 104 18.86 5.40 -12.27
C ASN A 104 18.72 5.95 -10.84
N LYS A 105 19.71 6.71 -10.37
CA LYS A 105 19.76 7.21 -8.97
C LYS A 105 18.49 7.94 -8.52
N HIS A 106 17.85 8.69 -9.42
CA HIS A 106 16.64 9.47 -9.16
C HIS A 106 15.32 8.74 -9.46
N VAL A 107 15.34 7.41 -9.68
CA VAL A 107 14.11 6.65 -9.86
C VAL A 107 13.20 6.77 -8.63
N THR A 108 11.93 7.06 -8.90
CA THR A 108 10.85 7.01 -7.92
C THR A 108 10.34 5.58 -7.80
N VAL A 109 10.46 5.00 -6.61
CA VAL A 109 9.98 3.64 -6.33
C VAL A 109 8.52 3.72 -5.89
N VAL A 110 7.66 2.88 -6.47
CA VAL A 110 6.21 2.91 -6.23
C VAL A 110 5.72 1.55 -5.80
N ALA A 111 5.07 1.48 -4.63
CA ALA A 111 4.27 0.33 -4.20
C ALA A 111 2.77 0.67 -4.36
N GLY A 112 2.11 1.14 -3.29
CA GLY A 112 0.70 1.50 -3.29
C GLY A 112 0.33 2.79 -4.03
N GLY A 113 1.31 3.64 -4.34
CA GLY A 113 1.08 4.89 -5.07
C GLY A 113 0.38 6.01 -4.29
N THR A 114 0.09 5.82 -3.00
CA THR A 114 -0.77 6.72 -2.21
C THR A 114 -0.15 8.09 -1.93
N ASP A 115 1.17 8.17 -1.72
CA ASP A 115 1.86 9.44 -1.50
C ASP A 115 2.28 10.10 -2.82
N ILE A 116 2.90 9.35 -3.73
CA ILE A 116 3.36 9.88 -5.03
C ILE A 116 2.20 10.47 -5.85
N SER A 117 1.01 9.86 -5.79
CA SER A 117 -0.17 10.40 -6.48
C SER A 117 -0.59 11.76 -5.92
N VAL A 118 -0.41 12.01 -4.61
CA VAL A 118 -0.69 13.32 -4.00
C VAL A 118 0.38 14.32 -4.43
N GLN A 119 1.66 13.96 -4.37
CA GLN A 119 2.77 14.80 -4.80
C GLN A 119 2.63 15.22 -6.27
N MET A 120 2.23 14.30 -7.14
CA MET A 120 1.96 14.61 -8.55
C MET A 120 0.77 15.56 -8.72
N ASN A 121 -0.35 15.28 -8.05
CA ASN A 121 -1.59 16.05 -8.22
C ASN A 121 -1.60 17.42 -7.52
N LYS A 122 -0.91 17.56 -6.39
CA LYS A 122 -0.94 18.76 -5.53
C LYS A 122 0.35 19.54 -5.55
N GLU A 123 1.49 18.86 -5.62
CA GLU A 123 2.83 19.49 -5.57
C GLU A 123 3.44 19.63 -6.97
N ARG A 124 2.75 19.13 -8.01
CA ARG A 124 3.19 19.15 -9.41
C ARG A 124 4.53 18.45 -9.62
N LEU A 125 4.84 17.46 -8.79
CA LEU A 125 5.96 16.56 -9.02
C LEU A 125 5.70 15.76 -10.29
N GLU A 126 6.67 15.69 -11.21
CA GLU A 126 6.54 14.92 -12.45
C GLU A 126 7.73 13.99 -12.63
N PRO A 127 7.73 12.80 -12.01
CA PRO A 127 8.82 11.84 -12.13
C PRO A 127 8.98 11.37 -13.58
N ASN A 128 10.22 11.39 -14.07
CA ASN A 128 10.55 10.89 -15.41
C ASN A 128 11.12 9.46 -15.40
N CYS A 129 11.32 8.89 -14.22
CA CYS A 129 11.81 7.54 -14.04
C CYS A 129 11.10 6.92 -12.85
N LEU A 130 10.28 5.90 -13.10
CA LEU A 130 9.49 5.20 -12.11
C LEU A 130 9.80 3.71 -12.14
N MET A 131 9.82 3.10 -10.95
CA MET A 131 9.91 1.66 -10.79
C MET A 131 8.78 1.18 -9.89
N SER A 132 7.88 0.34 -10.42
CA SER A 132 6.80 -0.25 -9.66
C SER A 132 7.23 -1.57 -9.03
N LEU A 133 6.91 -1.79 -7.76
CA LEU A 133 7.20 -3.05 -7.06
C LEU A 133 6.14 -4.13 -7.30
N THR A 134 5.17 -3.90 -8.18
CA THR A 134 3.99 -4.76 -8.37
C THR A 134 4.33 -6.23 -8.58
N HIS A 135 5.33 -6.55 -9.41
CA HIS A 135 5.71 -7.93 -9.73
C HIS A 135 6.67 -8.57 -8.72
N LEU A 136 7.28 -7.77 -7.83
CA LEU A 136 8.23 -8.31 -6.85
C LEU A 136 7.48 -9.08 -5.78
N ASN A 137 7.79 -10.36 -5.67
CA ASN A 137 7.28 -11.23 -4.60
C ASN A 137 8.32 -11.37 -3.48
N GLY A 138 7.87 -11.75 -2.29
CA GLY A 138 8.74 -11.99 -1.14
C GLY A 138 9.09 -10.72 -0.36
N LEU A 139 8.44 -9.60 -0.69
CA LEU A 139 8.52 -8.35 0.10
C LEU A 139 7.29 -8.18 0.98
N GLU A 140 6.38 -9.16 1.02
CA GLU A 140 5.17 -9.22 1.82
C GLU A 140 5.35 -10.07 3.10
N ILE A 141 6.61 -10.31 3.52
CA ILE A 141 6.91 -11.09 4.73
C ILE A 141 6.31 -10.39 5.95
N LEU A 142 5.56 -11.13 6.75
CA LEU A 142 5.00 -10.65 8.00
C LEU A 142 5.01 -11.78 9.03
N GLU A 143 6.01 -11.76 9.90
CA GLU A 143 6.29 -12.87 10.82
C GLU A 143 6.84 -12.38 12.16
N ILE A 144 6.71 -13.22 13.18
CA ILE A 144 7.26 -12.98 14.51
C ILE A 144 8.22 -14.11 14.89
N GLU A 145 9.47 -13.74 15.17
CA GLU A 145 10.49 -14.66 15.64
C GLU A 145 11.30 -14.01 16.76
N ASN A 146 11.52 -14.73 17.86
CA ASN A 146 12.37 -14.26 18.97
C ASN A 146 12.02 -12.85 19.50
N LYS A 147 10.72 -12.51 19.53
CA LYS A 147 10.18 -11.18 19.92
C LYS A 147 10.49 -10.04 18.93
N THR A 148 10.95 -10.37 17.73
CA THR A 148 11.09 -9.43 16.63
C THR A 148 9.96 -9.67 15.64
N VAL A 149 9.30 -8.60 15.24
CA VAL A 149 8.33 -8.64 14.13
C VAL A 149 9.04 -8.13 12.88
N THR A 150 9.12 -8.99 11.85
CA THR A 150 9.63 -8.63 10.53
C THR A 150 8.46 -8.18 9.68
N VAL A 151 8.55 -6.96 9.13
CA VAL A 151 7.54 -6.40 8.22
C VAL A 151 8.20 -6.08 6.88
N GLY A 152 7.80 -6.81 5.85
CA GLY A 152 8.30 -6.64 4.49
C GLY A 152 7.84 -5.32 3.86
N ALA A 153 8.62 -4.83 2.90
CA ALA A 153 8.42 -3.51 2.29
C ALA A 153 7.09 -3.34 1.52
N LYS A 154 6.48 -4.45 1.08
CA LYS A 154 5.19 -4.48 0.39
C LYS A 154 3.99 -4.82 1.29
N VAL A 155 4.21 -5.11 2.57
CA VAL A 155 3.11 -5.32 3.53
C VAL A 155 2.27 -4.05 3.62
N THR A 156 0.98 -4.19 3.34
CA THR A 156 0.02 -3.10 3.39
C THR A 156 -0.37 -2.77 4.83
N TRP A 157 -0.91 -1.57 5.06
CA TRP A 157 -1.43 -1.20 6.38
C TRP A 157 -2.59 -2.09 6.84
N THR A 158 -3.38 -2.62 5.91
CA THR A 158 -4.45 -3.57 6.24
C THR A 158 -3.89 -4.88 6.77
N GLU A 159 -2.94 -5.50 6.06
CA GLU A 159 -2.28 -6.75 6.48
C GLU A 159 -1.55 -6.57 7.82
N LEU A 160 -0.81 -5.47 7.98
CA LEU A 160 -0.14 -5.15 9.24
C LEU A 160 -1.15 -4.93 10.37
N GLY A 161 -2.24 -4.20 10.11
CA GLY A 161 -3.28 -3.94 11.09
C GLY A 161 -3.95 -5.22 11.58
N GLU A 162 -4.28 -6.15 10.68
CA GLU A 162 -4.86 -7.46 11.01
C GLU A 162 -3.89 -8.29 11.85
N PHE A 163 -2.60 -8.35 11.46
CA PHE A 163 -1.57 -9.05 12.22
C PHE A 163 -1.38 -8.47 13.63
N CYS A 164 -1.36 -7.15 13.76
CA CYS A 164 -1.13 -6.47 15.03
C CYS A 164 -2.28 -6.66 16.03
N GLN A 165 -3.51 -6.97 15.60
CA GLN A 165 -4.63 -7.16 16.53
C GLN A 165 -4.34 -8.19 17.62
N GLU A 166 -3.63 -9.27 17.27
CA GLU A 166 -3.26 -10.31 18.23
C GLU A 166 -1.84 -10.13 18.78
N GLN A 167 -0.92 -9.63 17.96
CA GLN A 167 0.52 -9.65 18.26
C GLN A 167 1.01 -8.34 18.91
N LEU A 168 0.43 -7.20 18.52
CA LEU A 168 0.84 -5.85 18.94
C LEU A 168 -0.39 -4.92 19.06
N PRO A 169 -1.26 -5.12 20.07
CA PRO A 169 -2.56 -4.43 20.16
C PRO A 169 -2.44 -2.90 20.16
N GLU A 170 -1.41 -2.33 20.78
CA GLU A 170 -1.17 -0.89 20.83
C GLU A 170 -0.90 -0.31 19.43
N LEU A 171 -0.19 -1.04 18.57
CA LEU A 171 0.02 -0.65 17.18
C LEU A 171 -1.27 -0.81 16.37
N ALA A 172 -2.06 -1.85 16.64
CA ALA A 172 -3.35 -2.04 15.99
C ALA A 172 -4.32 -0.87 16.28
N GLU A 173 -4.32 -0.34 17.51
CA GLU A 173 -5.10 0.86 17.85
C GLU A 173 -4.68 2.07 17.03
N ILE A 174 -3.38 2.32 16.86
CA ILE A 174 -2.86 3.40 16.01
C ILE A 174 -3.31 3.21 14.55
N ILE A 175 -3.18 1.99 14.02
CA ILE A 175 -3.57 1.67 12.63
C ILE A 175 -5.09 1.77 12.43
N SER A 176 -5.89 1.53 13.47
CA SER A 176 -7.36 1.59 13.37
C SER A 176 -7.85 2.98 12.96
N ILE A 177 -7.22 4.03 13.46
CA ILE A 177 -7.54 5.43 13.15
C ILE A 177 -6.75 6.00 11.96
N PHE A 178 -5.77 5.24 11.44
CA PHE A 178 -4.97 5.65 10.30
C PHE A 178 -5.75 5.51 8.99
N ALA A 179 -5.94 6.65 8.32
CA ALA A 179 -6.51 6.76 6.97
C ALA A 179 -7.84 5.99 6.78
N SER A 180 -8.26 5.84 5.52
CA SER A 180 -9.40 5.00 5.16
C SER A 180 -8.96 3.60 4.78
N ARG A 181 -9.87 2.61 4.82
CA ARG A 181 -9.58 1.23 4.35
C ARG A 181 -9.03 1.19 2.92
N GLN A 182 -9.51 2.05 2.03
CA GLN A 182 -9.03 2.11 0.64
C GLN A 182 -7.55 2.52 0.56
N ILE A 183 -7.13 3.47 1.40
CA ILE A 183 -5.72 3.85 1.49
C ILE A 183 -4.93 2.71 2.15
N LYS A 184 -5.45 2.13 3.24
CA LYS A 184 -4.77 1.05 3.97
C LYS A 184 -4.53 -0.22 3.13
N ASN A 185 -5.44 -0.55 2.22
CA ASN A 185 -5.33 -1.68 1.30
C ASN A 185 -4.24 -1.50 0.22
N ALA A 186 -3.70 -0.29 0.04
CA ALA A 186 -2.70 0.00 -0.98
C ALA A 186 -1.38 0.50 -0.37
N ALA A 187 -1.45 1.43 0.57
CA ALA A 187 -0.29 2.00 1.24
C ALA A 187 0.47 0.95 2.05
N THR A 188 1.78 1.07 2.09
CA THR A 188 2.68 0.15 2.83
C THR A 188 3.39 0.89 3.96
N LEU A 189 3.82 0.15 4.99
CA LEU A 189 4.62 0.72 6.08
C LEU A 189 5.93 1.31 5.55
N ALA A 190 6.65 0.58 4.70
CA ALA A 190 7.90 1.05 4.12
C ALA A 190 7.72 2.27 3.22
N GLY A 191 6.59 2.38 2.50
CA GLY A 191 6.25 3.58 1.75
C GLY A 191 6.06 4.80 2.65
N ASN A 192 5.39 4.62 3.80
CA ASN A 192 5.19 5.67 4.79
C ASN A 192 6.51 6.13 5.44
N ILE A 193 7.41 5.20 5.76
CA ILE A 193 8.77 5.48 6.23
C ILE A 193 9.56 6.25 5.16
N ALA A 194 9.58 5.76 3.92
CA ALA A 194 10.33 6.37 2.83
C ALA A 194 9.81 7.77 2.46
N ASN A 195 8.49 8.02 2.59
CA ASN A 195 7.89 9.33 2.38
C ASN A 195 8.32 10.35 3.44
N ALA A 196 8.71 9.90 4.64
CA ALA A 196 9.31 10.72 5.69
C ALA A 196 8.47 11.95 6.11
N SER A 197 7.14 11.87 6.01
CA SER A 197 6.27 12.98 6.41
C SER A 197 6.43 13.28 7.91
N PRO A 198 6.63 14.55 8.31
CA PRO A 198 6.74 14.93 9.73
C PRO A 198 5.50 14.62 10.57
N ILE A 199 4.37 14.34 9.92
CA ILE A 199 3.09 14.00 10.54
C ILE A 199 2.67 12.54 10.25
N ALA A 200 3.61 11.68 9.84
CA ALA A 200 3.32 10.27 9.67
C ALA A 200 3.07 9.60 11.03
N ASP A 201 1.86 9.09 11.24
CA ASP A 201 1.40 8.53 12.52
C ASP A 201 2.22 7.32 13.01
N SER A 202 2.90 6.62 12.09
CA SER A 202 3.68 5.43 12.41
C SER A 202 5.07 5.74 12.99
N LEU A 203 5.66 6.88 12.59
CA LEU A 203 7.06 7.16 12.90
C LEU A 203 7.31 7.31 14.40
N PRO A 204 6.47 8.02 15.19
CA PRO A 204 6.66 8.10 16.63
C PRO A 204 6.73 6.73 17.31
N PHE A 205 5.85 5.80 16.92
CA PHE A 205 5.87 4.43 17.45
C PHE A 205 7.17 3.71 17.10
N LEU A 206 7.56 3.73 15.83
CA LEU A 206 8.79 3.08 15.34
C LEU A 206 10.05 3.64 16.02
N HIS A 207 10.10 4.95 16.28
CA HIS A 207 11.19 5.59 16.99
C HIS A 207 11.30 5.12 18.45
N VAL A 208 10.17 4.97 19.15
CA VAL A 208 10.14 4.53 20.55
C VAL A 208 10.61 3.08 20.70
N ILE A 209 10.27 2.21 19.74
CA ILE A 209 10.67 0.80 19.78
C ILE A 209 12.06 0.54 19.17
N ASP A 210 12.79 1.58 18.80
CA ASP A 210 14.12 1.47 18.18
C ASP A 210 14.13 0.58 16.92
N ALA A 211 13.06 0.68 16.09
CA ALA A 211 12.88 -0.16 14.92
C ALA A 211 14.11 -0.12 13.99
N GLU A 212 14.49 -1.29 13.48
CA GLU A 212 15.59 -1.42 12.52
C GLU A 212 15.07 -1.66 11.11
N MET A 213 15.72 -1.03 10.13
CA MET A 213 15.41 -1.19 8.71
C MET A 213 16.56 -1.89 8.01
N GLU A 214 16.25 -2.97 7.31
CA GLU A 214 17.17 -3.57 6.36
C GLU A 214 17.16 -2.76 5.05
N LEU A 215 18.32 -2.28 4.64
CA LEU A 215 18.54 -1.57 3.39
C LEU A 215 19.37 -2.44 2.45
N THR A 216 18.80 -2.76 1.29
CA THR A 216 19.42 -3.64 0.29
C THR A 216 19.91 -2.84 -0.92
N ALA A 217 21.12 -3.14 -1.35
CA ALA A 217 21.74 -2.66 -2.58
C ALA A 217 22.32 -3.83 -3.39
N SER A 218 22.74 -3.59 -4.63
CA SER A 218 23.41 -4.58 -5.48
C SER A 218 24.70 -5.16 -4.83
N HIS A 219 25.34 -4.39 -3.96
CA HIS A 219 26.58 -4.77 -3.27
C HIS A 219 26.36 -5.32 -1.84
N GLY A 220 25.12 -5.56 -1.41
CA GLY A 220 24.79 -6.18 -0.12
C GLY A 220 23.73 -5.46 0.70
N THR A 221 23.54 -5.93 1.92
CA THR A 221 22.54 -5.43 2.88
C THR A 221 23.19 -4.79 4.09
N ARG A 222 22.47 -3.87 4.73
CA ARG A 222 22.84 -3.31 6.04
C ARG A 222 21.60 -2.96 6.84
N TRP A 223 21.74 -2.98 8.15
CA TRP A 223 20.67 -2.58 9.07
C TRP A 223 20.91 -1.16 9.58
N VAL A 224 19.82 -0.40 9.70
CA VAL A 224 19.82 0.98 10.20
C VAL A 224 18.68 1.16 11.19
N ASN A 225 19.02 1.52 12.43
CA ASN A 225 18.03 1.96 13.40
C ASN A 225 17.38 3.28 12.95
N ILE A 226 16.05 3.36 13.09
CA ILE A 226 15.25 4.49 12.60
C ILE A 226 15.64 5.84 13.22
N ASN A 227 16.14 5.86 14.46
CA ASN A 227 16.67 7.07 15.12
C ASN A 227 17.94 7.62 14.46
N ARG A 228 18.52 6.92 13.48
CA ARG A 228 19.69 7.35 12.70
C ARG A 228 19.44 7.47 11.21
N PHE A 229 18.20 7.28 10.77
CA PHE A 229 17.86 7.18 9.35
C PHE A 229 17.54 8.53 8.70
N TYR A 230 16.76 9.37 9.38
CA TYR A 230 16.39 10.69 8.87
C TYR A 230 17.46 11.73 9.22
N HIS A 231 17.90 12.50 8.23
CA HIS A 231 18.95 13.53 8.39
C HIS A 231 18.44 14.96 8.20
N GLY A 232 17.17 15.14 7.84
CA GLY A 232 16.57 16.44 7.56
C GLY A 232 15.14 16.30 7.08
N TYR A 233 14.58 17.45 6.65
CA TYR A 233 13.31 17.55 5.94
C TYR A 233 13.51 17.33 4.44
#